data_AF-A0A250DNP5-F1
#
_entry.id   AF-A0A250DNP5-F1
#
_cell.length_a   1.000
_cell.length_b   1.000
_cell.length_c   1.000
_cell.angle_alpha   90.00
_cell.angle_beta   90.00
_cell.angle_gamma   90.00
#
_symmetry.space_group_name_H-M   'P 1'
#
loop_
_entity.id
_entity.type
_entity.pdbx_description
1 polymer ?
#
loop_
_entity_poly.entity_id
_entity_poly.type
_entity_poly.pdbx_seq_one_letter_code
_entity_poly.pdbx_strand_id
1 'polypeptide(L)'
;MAKQTRAERRRERAQQELAGKAWMAIFVGILLLVVAPAFLKGPIVGTLGPALRPAGWVALAIGAVLLGLHYVVRRQAAPVEIEPAAVRAPARPAPTSTAERREPTLSPSPSTTPHAGQESQWSPAVLQAIEWRRFEALCEALYAQAGFTTRSQSHGADGGVDIWLQSRHNDVPRIVQCKHWQSKAVGVKEMREFFGVMASHQLKSGTYVTSSTFSAEAAAFAKANGIHAQDGAALLKLIGQRTPEQQAALLAVAYEGEYWRPTCASCGTKMVEKPSSKNDGSFWGCANYPKCKGRTIPKSRASATV
;
A
#
# COMPACT_ATOMS: atom_id res chain seq x y z
N MET A 1 11.59 -3.10 -19.12
CA MET A 1 11.95 -3.58 -17.76
C MET A 1 11.22 -4.89 -17.50
N ALA A 2 11.93 -6.01 -17.39
CA ALA A 2 11.33 -7.33 -17.21
C ALA A 2 10.68 -7.44 -15.81
N LYS A 3 9.45 -7.94 -15.73
CA LYS A 3 8.74 -8.17 -14.46
C LYS A 3 9.46 -9.28 -13.68
N GLN A 4 10.15 -8.92 -12.60
CA GLN A 4 10.77 -9.88 -11.68
C GLN A 4 9.75 -10.92 -11.20
N THR A 5 10.15 -12.19 -11.21
CA THR A 5 9.28 -13.32 -10.86
C THR A 5 9.01 -13.37 -9.36
N ARG A 6 7.89 -13.99 -8.94
CA ARG A 6 7.57 -14.16 -7.49
C ARG A 6 8.65 -14.96 -6.74
N ALA A 7 9.41 -15.80 -7.44
CA ALA A 7 10.50 -16.59 -6.87
C ALA A 7 11.74 -15.72 -6.61
N GLU A 8 12.10 -14.82 -7.53
CA GLU A 8 13.19 -13.85 -7.36
C GLU A 8 12.96 -12.95 -6.14
N ARG A 9 11.77 -12.36 -6.01
CA ARG A 9 11.44 -11.50 -4.86
C ARG A 9 11.48 -12.22 -3.51
N ARG A 10 11.14 -13.52 -3.47
CA ARG A 10 11.25 -14.34 -2.24
C ARG A 10 12.72 -14.61 -1.87
N ARG A 11 13.57 -14.86 -2.87
CA ARG A 11 15.01 -15.04 -2.68
C ARG A 11 15.69 -13.76 -2.21
N GLU A 12 15.37 -12.62 -2.80
CA GLU A 12 15.89 -11.31 -2.39
C GLU A 12 15.52 -10.97 -0.94
N ARG A 13 14.26 -11.20 -0.53
CA ARG A 13 13.84 -11.00 0.88
C ARG A 13 14.58 -11.93 1.85
N ALA A 14 14.75 -13.20 1.50
CA ALA A 14 15.51 -14.14 2.32
C ALA A 14 16.99 -13.74 2.43
N GLN A 15 17.58 -13.19 1.36
CA GLN A 15 18.95 -12.68 1.35
C GLN A 15 19.09 -11.40 2.21
N GLN A 16 18.14 -10.47 2.13
CA GLN A 16 18.13 -9.26 2.96
C GLN A 16 17.96 -9.57 4.45
N GLU A 17 17.10 -10.52 4.81
CA GLU A 17 16.95 -11.03 6.18
C GLU A 17 18.26 -11.66 6.70
N LEU A 18 18.95 -12.44 5.86
CA LEU A 18 20.21 -13.08 6.23
C LEU A 18 21.33 -12.04 6.43
N ALA A 19 21.39 -11.05 5.55
CA ALA A 19 22.33 -9.94 5.65
C ALA A 19 22.08 -9.09 6.93
N GLY A 20 20.81 -8.80 7.25
CA GLY A 20 20.45 -8.11 8.49
C GLY A 20 20.88 -8.87 9.75
N LYS A 21 20.66 -10.19 9.78
CA LYS A 21 21.09 -11.06 10.89
C LYS A 21 22.63 -11.14 11.01
N ALA A 22 23.35 -11.15 9.89
CA ALA A 22 24.81 -11.14 9.88
C ALA A 22 25.39 -9.82 10.43
N TRP A 23 24.85 -8.67 10.03
CA TRP A 23 25.27 -7.36 10.55
C TRP A 23 24.98 -7.20 12.04
N MET A 24 23.83 -7.67 12.51
CA MET A 24 23.50 -7.66 13.94
C MET A 24 24.47 -8.51 14.77
N ALA A 25 24.85 -9.70 14.29
CA ALA A 25 25.83 -10.55 14.99
C ALA A 25 27.22 -9.91 15.06
N ILE A 26 27.68 -9.27 13.98
CA ILE A 26 28.95 -8.53 13.96
C ILE A 26 28.91 -7.35 14.93
N PHE A 27 27.82 -6.59 14.95
CA PHE A 27 27.66 -5.45 15.84
C PHE A 27 27.68 -5.86 17.32
N VAL A 28 26.99 -6.95 17.68
CA VAL A 28 27.00 -7.53 19.04
C VAL A 28 28.41 -8.02 19.41
N GLY A 29 29.13 -8.66 18.49
CA GLY A 29 30.52 -9.08 18.70
C GLY A 29 31.46 -7.91 18.98
N ILE A 30 31.36 -6.83 18.20
CA ILE A 30 32.15 -5.60 18.40
C ILE A 30 31.79 -4.92 19.72
N LEU A 31 30.50 -4.85 20.06
CA LEU A 31 30.02 -4.28 21.33
C LEU A 31 30.62 -5.01 22.54
N LEU A 32 30.60 -6.35 22.52
CA LEU A 32 31.13 -7.18 23.60
C LEU A 32 32.67 -7.14 23.70
N LEU A 33 33.38 -7.00 22.59
CA LEU A 33 34.85 -7.02 22.55
C LEU A 33 35.51 -5.65 22.72
N VAL A 34 34.84 -4.57 22.34
CA VAL A 34 35.42 -3.22 22.29
C VAL A 34 34.75 -2.27 23.27
N VAL A 35 33.42 -2.24 23.30
CA VAL A 35 32.67 -1.23 24.07
C VAL A 35 32.52 -1.65 25.53
N ALA A 36 32.17 -2.91 25.80
CA ALA A 36 32.02 -3.41 27.16
C ALA A 36 33.34 -3.30 27.98
N PRO A 37 34.53 -3.66 27.46
CA PRO A 37 35.77 -3.49 28.21
C PRO A 37 36.19 -2.02 28.41
N ALA A 38 35.78 -1.12 27.50
CA ALA A 38 36.13 0.30 27.56
C ALA A 38 35.28 1.10 28.56
N PHE A 39 34.04 0.67 28.83
CA PHE A 39 33.10 1.36 29.73
C PHE A 39 33.07 0.81 31.16
N LEU A 40 33.53 -0.42 31.42
CA LEU A 40 33.76 -0.91 32.78
C LEU A 40 35.11 -0.38 33.30
N LYS A 41 35.12 0.75 34.02
CA LYS A 41 36.29 1.19 34.81
C LYS A 41 36.08 0.81 36.27
N GLY A 42 36.81 -0.20 36.76
CA GLY A 42 36.79 -0.66 38.16
C GLY A 42 37.40 -2.07 38.33
N PRO A 43 37.66 -2.52 39.58
CA PRO A 43 38.33 -3.80 39.88
C PRO A 43 37.59 -5.06 39.39
N ILE A 44 36.37 -4.91 38.89
CA ILE A 44 35.51 -5.97 38.32
C ILE A 44 35.99 -6.40 36.90
N VAL A 45 36.83 -5.61 36.24
CA VAL A 45 37.39 -5.94 34.90
C VAL A 45 38.32 -7.15 34.94
N GLY A 46 39.00 -7.39 36.06
CA GLY A 46 40.01 -8.46 36.20
C GLY A 46 39.42 -9.87 36.12
N THR A 47 38.13 -10.05 36.39
CA THR A 47 37.48 -11.38 36.44
C THR A 47 36.41 -11.55 35.36
N LEU A 48 35.69 -10.50 34.98
CA LEU A 48 34.57 -10.59 34.01
C LEU A 48 35.00 -10.39 32.55
N GLY A 49 36.04 -9.59 32.29
CA GLY A 49 36.55 -9.33 30.94
C GLY A 49 37.04 -10.59 30.20
N PRO A 50 37.84 -11.48 30.83
CA PRO A 50 38.28 -12.73 30.21
C PRO A 50 37.15 -13.72 29.91
N ALA A 51 36.09 -13.72 30.72
CA ALA A 51 34.96 -14.65 30.60
C ALA A 51 34.06 -14.37 29.38
N LEU A 52 33.97 -13.10 28.95
CA LEU A 52 33.11 -12.68 27.83
C LEU A 52 33.82 -12.69 26.47
N ARG A 53 35.16 -12.73 26.45
CA ARG A 53 35.98 -12.82 25.23
C ARG A 53 35.68 -14.04 24.35
N PRO A 54 35.55 -15.28 24.87
CA PRO A 54 35.22 -16.43 24.02
C PRO A 54 33.85 -16.28 23.34
N ALA A 55 32.86 -15.70 24.05
CA ALA A 55 31.54 -15.42 23.46
C ALA A 55 31.60 -14.38 22.34
N GLY A 56 32.43 -13.33 22.50
CA GLY A 56 32.66 -12.33 21.46
C GLY A 56 33.33 -12.89 20.20
N TRP A 57 34.35 -13.76 20.36
CA TRP A 57 35.00 -14.43 19.24
C TRP A 57 34.09 -15.42 18.51
N VAL A 58 33.25 -16.17 19.25
CA VAL A 58 32.23 -17.06 18.65
C VAL A 58 31.21 -16.27 17.84
N ALA A 59 30.73 -15.13 18.35
CA ALA A 59 29.81 -14.26 17.62
C ALA A 59 30.42 -13.70 16.32
N LEU A 60 31.69 -13.27 16.35
CA LEU A 60 32.42 -12.82 15.16
C LEU A 60 32.63 -13.95 14.14
N ALA A 61 32.97 -15.16 14.60
CA ALA A 61 33.13 -16.31 13.73
C ALA A 61 31.82 -16.69 13.02
N ILE A 62 30.69 -16.70 13.75
CA ILE A 62 29.36 -16.92 13.18
C ILE A 62 29.03 -15.82 12.16
N GLY A 63 29.29 -14.56 12.48
CA GLY A 63 29.11 -13.42 11.57
C GLY A 63 29.93 -13.57 10.27
N ALA A 64 31.20 -13.96 10.38
CA ALA A 64 32.09 -14.18 9.23
C ALA A 64 31.64 -15.36 8.36
N VAL A 65 31.18 -16.46 8.97
CA VAL A 65 30.64 -17.63 8.25
C VAL A 65 29.36 -17.28 7.49
N LEU A 66 28.43 -16.53 8.12
CA LEU A 66 27.21 -16.07 7.46
C LEU A 66 27.50 -15.09 6.32
N LEU A 67 28.48 -14.21 6.47
CA LEU A 67 28.93 -13.28 5.42
C LEU A 67 29.59 -14.04 4.25
N GLY A 68 30.39 -15.06 4.55
CA GLY A 68 30.99 -15.95 3.57
C GLY A 68 29.95 -16.74 2.78
N LEU A 69 28.96 -17.32 3.47
CA LEU A 69 27.81 -17.98 2.84
C LEU A 69 27.03 -17.03 1.93
N HIS A 70 26.74 -15.81 2.40
CA HIS A 70 26.08 -14.79 1.58
C HIS A 70 26.90 -14.43 0.33
N TYR A 71 28.22 -14.30 0.46
CA TYR A 71 29.11 -14.00 -0.66
C TYR A 71 29.15 -15.13 -1.70
N VAL A 72 29.23 -16.39 -1.27
CA VAL A 72 29.24 -17.56 -2.16
C VAL A 72 27.90 -17.70 -2.90
N VAL A 73 26.78 -17.57 -2.19
CA VAL A 73 25.44 -17.61 -2.81
C VAL A 73 25.25 -16.48 -3.83
N ARG A 74 25.82 -15.30 -3.57
CA ARG A 74 25.77 -14.16 -4.49
C ARG A 74 26.68 -14.33 -5.70
N ARG A 75 27.85 -14.98 -5.55
CA ARG A 75 28.74 -15.32 -6.67
C ARG A 75 28.17 -16.41 -7.58
N GLN A 76 27.44 -17.38 -7.04
CA GLN A 76 26.76 -18.41 -7.83
C GLN A 76 25.53 -17.85 -8.59
N ALA A 77 25.03 -16.68 -8.20
CA ALA A 77 24.01 -15.92 -8.92
C ALA A 77 24.64 -14.99 -9.98
N ALA A 78 25.48 -15.55 -10.87
CA ALA A 78 25.98 -14.81 -12.03
C ALA A 78 24.79 -14.43 -12.96
N PRO A 79 24.81 -13.25 -13.60
CA PRO A 79 23.79 -12.87 -14.57
C PRO A 79 23.89 -13.79 -15.79
N VAL A 80 22.78 -14.41 -16.18
CA VAL A 80 22.67 -15.03 -17.52
C VAL A 80 22.71 -13.88 -18.52
N GLU A 81 23.81 -13.79 -19.27
CA GLU A 81 23.97 -12.86 -20.38
C GLU A 81 23.02 -13.30 -21.51
N ILE A 82 22.00 -12.48 -21.76
CA ILE A 82 21.03 -12.75 -22.84
C ILE A 82 21.62 -12.20 -24.13
N GLU A 83 22.12 -13.11 -24.96
CA GLU A 83 22.54 -12.84 -26.33
C GLU A 83 21.32 -12.42 -27.19
N PRO A 84 21.36 -11.28 -27.91
CA PRO A 84 20.21 -10.80 -28.65
C PRO A 84 20.06 -11.61 -29.95
N ALA A 85 19.12 -12.57 -29.96
CA ALA A 85 18.77 -13.30 -31.16
C ALA A 85 18.13 -12.37 -32.22
N ALA A 86 18.75 -12.37 -33.39
CA ALA A 86 18.50 -11.57 -34.57
C ALA A 86 17.02 -11.46 -35.02
N VAL A 87 16.67 -10.25 -35.43
CA VAL A 87 15.48 -9.93 -36.23
C VAL A 87 15.53 -10.71 -37.55
N ARG A 88 14.61 -11.66 -37.74
CA ARG A 88 14.31 -12.23 -39.06
C ARG A 88 13.06 -11.55 -39.62
N ALA A 89 13.23 -10.93 -40.80
CA ALA A 89 12.17 -10.33 -41.58
C ALA A 89 11.15 -11.38 -42.08
N PRO A 90 9.87 -11.02 -42.26
CA PRO A 90 8.87 -11.94 -42.76
C PRO A 90 9.01 -12.15 -44.28
N ALA A 91 8.96 -13.40 -44.70
CA ALA A 91 8.90 -13.81 -46.09
C ALA A 91 7.51 -13.53 -46.69
N ARG A 92 7.51 -13.02 -47.92
CA ARG A 92 6.34 -12.76 -48.78
C ARG A 92 5.71 -14.08 -49.26
N PRO A 93 4.37 -14.20 -49.30
CA PRO A 93 3.70 -15.12 -50.20
C PRO A 93 3.09 -14.39 -51.41
N ALA A 94 3.17 -15.06 -52.57
CA ALA A 94 2.54 -14.70 -53.85
C ALA A 94 1.03 -15.06 -53.85
N PRO A 95 0.24 -14.60 -54.84
CA PRO A 95 -1.21 -14.50 -54.73
C PRO A 95 -1.92 -15.75 -55.25
N THR A 96 -2.96 -16.20 -54.55
CA THR A 96 -3.89 -17.19 -55.09
C THR A 96 -5.33 -16.88 -54.69
N SER A 97 -6.13 -16.65 -55.73
CA SER A 97 -7.55 -16.95 -55.89
C SER A 97 -8.56 -16.50 -54.82
N THR A 98 -9.31 -15.48 -55.23
CA THR A 98 -10.70 -15.20 -54.89
C THR A 98 -11.52 -16.47 -54.61
N ALA A 99 -12.04 -16.57 -53.38
CA ALA A 99 -13.21 -17.37 -53.05
C ALA A 99 -13.92 -16.69 -51.87
N GLU A 100 -15.11 -16.18 -52.19
CA GLU A 100 -16.05 -15.50 -51.32
C GLU A 100 -16.40 -16.36 -50.09
N ARG A 101 -16.04 -15.91 -48.89
CA ARG A 101 -16.51 -16.51 -47.64
C ARG A 101 -16.79 -15.40 -46.61
N ARG A 102 -18.09 -15.17 -46.42
CA ARG A 102 -18.72 -14.41 -45.33
C ARG A 102 -17.87 -14.42 -44.05
N GLU A 103 -17.42 -13.24 -43.64
CA GLU A 103 -16.87 -12.99 -42.31
C GLU A 103 -17.98 -13.18 -41.26
N PRO A 104 -17.75 -13.94 -40.18
CA PRO A 104 -18.58 -13.86 -38.99
C PRO A 104 -18.26 -12.53 -38.31
N THR A 105 -19.26 -11.65 -38.20
CA THR A 105 -19.24 -10.49 -37.33
C THR A 105 -18.77 -10.91 -35.94
N LEU A 106 -17.54 -10.48 -35.58
CA LEU A 106 -17.05 -10.55 -34.21
C LEU A 106 -17.91 -9.59 -33.39
N SER A 107 -18.93 -10.16 -32.74
CA SER A 107 -19.67 -9.50 -31.68
C SER A 107 -18.68 -8.96 -30.63
N PRO A 108 -18.72 -7.66 -30.28
CA PRO A 108 -18.09 -7.22 -29.05
C PRO A 108 -18.78 -7.93 -27.88
N SER A 109 -17.96 -8.59 -27.06
CA SER A 109 -18.35 -9.22 -25.80
C SER A 109 -19.05 -8.20 -24.87
N PRO A 110 -19.96 -8.66 -23.99
CA PRO A 110 -21.17 -7.92 -23.66
C PRO A 110 -20.96 -6.82 -22.62
N SER A 111 -21.64 -5.70 -22.89
CA SER A 111 -22.37 -4.92 -21.90
C SER A 111 -21.55 -4.33 -20.75
N THR A 112 -20.91 -3.19 -21.01
CA THR A 112 -20.96 -2.09 -20.03
C THR A 112 -22.42 -1.71 -19.89
N THR A 113 -23.15 -2.38 -19.00
CA THR A 113 -24.40 -1.82 -18.49
C THR A 113 -23.99 -0.51 -17.81
N PRO A 114 -24.48 0.66 -18.23
CA PRO A 114 -24.31 1.87 -17.45
C PRO A 114 -24.90 1.56 -16.08
N HIS A 115 -24.08 1.58 -15.03
CA HIS A 115 -24.63 1.56 -13.68
C HIS A 115 -25.43 2.85 -13.56
N ALA A 116 -26.76 2.74 -13.65
CA ALA A 116 -27.69 3.83 -13.36
C ALA A 116 -27.37 4.32 -11.95
N GLY A 117 -26.67 5.45 -11.82
CA GLY A 117 -26.14 5.94 -10.55
C GLY A 117 -24.75 6.58 -10.59
N GLN A 118 -24.13 6.75 -11.77
CA GLN A 118 -22.98 7.65 -11.89
C GLN A 118 -23.47 9.11 -11.91
N GLU A 119 -23.09 9.87 -10.90
CA GLU A 119 -23.30 11.31 -10.87
C GLU A 119 -22.41 11.98 -11.91
N SER A 120 -22.88 13.06 -12.54
CA SER A 120 -22.09 13.88 -13.46
C SER A 120 -21.31 15.00 -12.76
N GLN A 121 -21.62 15.25 -11.48
CA GLN A 121 -21.06 16.33 -10.68
C GLN A 121 -20.65 15.82 -9.30
N TRP A 122 -19.71 16.52 -8.68
CA TRP A 122 -19.22 16.18 -7.34
C TRP A 122 -20.25 16.45 -6.26
N SER A 123 -20.57 15.42 -5.49
CA SER A 123 -21.51 15.49 -4.36
C SER A 123 -21.12 14.47 -3.28
N PRO A 124 -21.70 14.55 -2.06
CA PRO A 124 -21.53 13.52 -1.05
C PRO A 124 -21.93 12.11 -1.53
N ALA A 125 -22.88 12.01 -2.48
CA ALA A 125 -23.32 10.73 -3.04
C ALA A 125 -22.19 10.01 -3.79
N VAL A 126 -21.32 10.75 -4.49
CA VAL A 126 -20.13 10.19 -5.15
C VAL A 126 -19.22 9.51 -4.13
N LEU A 127 -18.92 10.19 -3.02
CA LEU A 127 -18.06 9.65 -1.97
C LEU A 127 -18.69 8.43 -1.28
N GLN A 128 -20.02 8.35 -1.18
CA GLN A 128 -20.71 7.20 -0.59
C GLN A 128 -20.81 6.00 -1.54
N ALA A 129 -20.84 6.24 -2.85
CA ALA A 129 -21.03 5.21 -3.88
C ALA A 129 -19.75 4.42 -4.18
N ILE A 130 -18.58 5.00 -3.93
CA ILE A 130 -17.28 4.39 -4.23
C ILE A 130 -16.75 3.58 -3.03
N GLU A 131 -16.02 2.52 -3.32
CA GLU A 131 -15.36 1.70 -2.30
C GLU A 131 -14.05 2.34 -1.79
N TRP A 132 -13.53 1.82 -0.70
CA TRP A 132 -12.39 2.41 0.02
C TRP A 132 -11.13 2.58 -0.85
N ARG A 133 -10.80 1.66 -1.77
CA ARG A 133 -9.65 1.84 -2.68
C ARG A 133 -9.87 2.89 -3.75
N ARG A 134 -11.11 3.12 -4.16
CA ARG A 134 -11.42 4.21 -5.09
C ARG A 134 -11.33 5.55 -4.39
N PHE A 135 -11.70 5.60 -3.11
CA PHE A 135 -11.47 6.77 -2.28
C PHE A 135 -9.99 7.07 -2.06
N GLU A 136 -9.15 6.06 -1.79
CA GLU A 136 -7.68 6.24 -1.73
C GLU A 136 -7.12 6.74 -3.07
N ALA A 137 -7.51 6.11 -4.19
CA ALA A 137 -7.07 6.52 -5.52
C ALA A 137 -7.53 7.94 -5.88
N LEU A 138 -8.74 8.32 -5.49
CA LEU A 138 -9.26 9.69 -5.63
C LEU A 138 -8.41 10.69 -4.84
N CYS A 139 -8.10 10.38 -3.58
CA CYS A 139 -7.25 11.23 -2.75
C CYS A 139 -5.85 11.37 -3.37
N GLU A 140 -5.25 10.27 -3.82
CA GLU A 140 -3.95 10.29 -4.51
C GLU A 140 -3.98 11.18 -5.74
N ALA A 141 -4.98 11.00 -6.62
CA ALA A 141 -5.14 11.80 -7.83
C ALA A 141 -5.34 13.29 -7.52
N LEU A 142 -6.10 13.62 -6.47
CA LEU A 142 -6.31 15.01 -6.03
C LEU A 142 -5.00 15.67 -5.57
N TYR A 143 -4.17 14.94 -4.81
CA TYR A 143 -2.85 15.46 -4.39
C TYR A 143 -1.87 15.54 -5.56
N ALA A 144 -1.92 14.61 -6.51
CA ALA A 144 -1.13 14.69 -7.74
C ALA A 144 -1.48 15.95 -8.56
N GLN A 145 -2.78 16.29 -8.68
CA GLN A 145 -3.23 17.53 -9.33
C GLN A 145 -2.77 18.80 -8.58
N ALA A 146 -2.49 18.71 -7.28
CA ALA A 146 -1.90 19.80 -6.50
C ALA A 146 -0.37 19.92 -6.66
N GLY A 147 0.26 19.11 -7.51
CA GLY A 147 1.68 19.18 -7.84
C GLY A 147 2.59 18.30 -6.98
N PHE A 148 2.03 17.44 -6.13
CA PHE A 148 2.82 16.47 -5.36
C PHE A 148 3.19 15.25 -6.22
N THR A 149 4.38 14.72 -6.02
CA THR A 149 4.70 13.36 -6.46
C THR A 149 4.10 12.40 -5.44
N THR A 150 3.21 11.53 -5.88
CA THR A 150 2.51 10.59 -5.00
C THR A 150 3.08 9.18 -5.12
N ARG A 151 3.04 8.44 -4.02
CA ARG A 151 3.29 7.00 -4.00
C ARG A 151 2.30 6.31 -3.08
N SER A 152 1.32 5.64 -3.68
CA SER A 152 0.45 4.69 -2.98
C SER A 152 1.17 3.37 -2.67
N GLN A 153 0.93 2.81 -1.50
CA GLN A 153 1.34 1.44 -1.18
C GLN A 153 0.15 0.49 -1.28
N SER A 154 0.29 -0.53 -2.12
CA SER A 154 -0.76 -1.52 -2.29
C SER A 154 -0.54 -2.70 -1.33
N HIS A 155 -1.49 -2.91 -0.42
CA HIS A 155 -1.66 -4.11 0.43
C HIS A 155 -0.60 -4.32 1.53
N GLY A 156 -1.03 -4.22 2.79
CA GLY A 156 -0.23 -4.62 3.95
C GLY A 156 -0.76 -3.99 5.23
N ALA A 157 -0.41 -4.57 6.38
CA ALA A 157 -0.60 -3.94 7.69
C ALA A 157 0.45 -2.83 7.86
N ASP A 158 0.46 -1.85 6.97
CA ASP A 158 1.60 -0.95 6.77
C ASP A 158 1.54 0.26 7.68
N GLY A 159 1.25 0.00 8.96
CA GLY A 159 1.36 0.99 10.02
C GLY A 159 0.34 2.13 9.95
N GLY A 160 -0.48 2.26 8.89
CA GLY A 160 -1.50 3.30 8.78
C GLY A 160 -1.17 4.46 7.83
N VAL A 161 -0.25 4.28 6.86
CA VAL A 161 -0.03 5.25 5.77
C VAL A 161 -0.58 4.70 4.46
N ASP A 162 -1.43 5.46 3.78
CA ASP A 162 -2.01 5.07 2.49
C ASP A 162 -1.28 5.74 1.32
N ILE A 163 -0.90 7.02 1.47
CA ILE A 163 -0.23 7.81 0.41
C ILE A 163 0.98 8.55 0.98
N TRP A 164 2.11 8.43 0.30
CA TRP A 164 3.28 9.27 0.51
C TRP A 164 3.30 10.41 -0.50
N LEU A 165 3.49 11.64 -0.01
CA LEU A 165 3.57 12.85 -0.82
C LEU A 165 4.97 13.45 -0.73
N GLN A 166 5.59 13.67 -1.88
CA GLN A 166 6.82 14.45 -1.99
C GLN A 166 6.50 15.80 -2.65
N SER A 167 6.88 16.90 -2.00
CA SER A 167 6.85 18.22 -2.61
C SER A 167 8.10 18.44 -3.44
N ARG A 168 8.00 19.18 -4.55
CA ARG A 168 9.17 19.62 -5.32
C ARG A 168 10.00 20.70 -4.62
N HIS A 169 9.40 21.38 -3.64
CA HIS A 169 9.99 22.55 -2.97
C HIS A 169 10.34 22.27 -1.50
N ASN A 170 10.14 21.04 -1.02
CA ASN A 170 10.42 20.65 0.35
C ASN A 170 10.86 19.18 0.36
N ASP A 171 12.02 18.92 0.93
CA ASP A 171 12.62 17.58 0.99
C ASP A 171 11.93 16.67 2.02
N VAL A 172 11.20 17.24 2.99
CA VAL A 172 10.48 16.47 4.00
C VAL A 172 9.20 15.87 3.38
N PRO A 173 9.07 14.52 3.33
CA PRO A 173 7.87 13.88 2.81
C PRO A 173 6.69 14.09 3.75
N ARG A 174 5.48 14.02 3.22
CA ARG A 174 4.23 14.03 4.00
C ARG A 174 3.52 12.71 3.84
N ILE A 175 2.85 12.27 4.89
CA ILE A 175 2.01 11.07 4.87
C ILE A 175 0.54 11.45 4.88
N VAL A 176 -0.25 10.65 4.18
CA VAL A 176 -1.70 10.72 4.19
C VAL A 176 -2.28 9.38 4.62
N GLN A 177 -3.22 9.43 5.56
CA GLN A 177 -4.08 8.30 5.87
C GLN A 177 -5.50 8.60 5.41
N CYS A 178 -6.09 7.69 4.67
CA CYS A 178 -7.44 7.72 4.12
C CYS A 178 -8.35 6.79 4.93
N LYS A 179 -9.50 7.31 5.35
CA LYS A 179 -10.50 6.53 6.08
C LYS A 179 -11.86 6.65 5.42
N HIS A 180 -12.24 5.61 4.68
CA HIS A 180 -13.55 5.56 4.06
C HIS A 180 -14.59 4.98 5.02
N TRP A 181 -15.29 5.84 5.76
CA TRP A 181 -16.42 5.49 6.63
C TRP A 181 -17.70 6.14 6.11
N GLN A 182 -18.82 5.43 6.16
CA GLN A 182 -20.09 5.96 5.67
C GLN A 182 -20.83 6.74 6.78
N SER A 183 -21.15 6.11 7.90
CA SER A 183 -22.07 6.70 8.90
C SER A 183 -21.43 6.98 10.27
N LYS A 184 -20.14 6.67 10.45
CA LYS A 184 -19.46 6.84 11.73
C LYS A 184 -18.44 7.98 11.63
N ALA A 185 -18.53 8.95 12.54
CA ALA A 185 -17.51 9.97 12.69
C ALA A 185 -16.18 9.36 13.19
N VAL A 186 -15.06 9.90 12.70
CA VAL A 186 -13.72 9.54 13.13
C VAL A 186 -13.46 10.10 14.54
N GLY A 187 -13.05 9.22 15.45
CA GLY A 187 -12.82 9.57 16.85
C GLY A 187 -11.37 9.95 17.15
N VAL A 188 -11.14 10.36 18.40
CA VAL A 188 -9.80 10.74 18.88
C VAL A 188 -8.83 9.54 18.89
N LYS A 189 -9.34 8.32 19.03
CA LYS A 189 -8.52 7.10 19.00
C LYS A 189 -7.77 6.98 17.66
N GLU A 190 -8.48 7.16 16.56
CA GLU A 190 -7.92 7.09 15.21
C GLU A 190 -6.88 8.20 14.98
N MET A 191 -7.09 9.39 15.55
CA MET A 191 -6.10 10.48 15.50
C MET A 191 -4.83 10.16 16.29
N ARG A 192 -4.97 9.55 17.49
CA ARG A 192 -3.83 9.13 18.31
C ARG A 192 -3.03 8.01 17.64
N GLU A 193 -3.71 7.06 17.01
CA GLU A 193 -3.06 6.02 16.20
C GLU A 193 -2.24 6.67 15.08
N PHE A 194 -2.84 7.55 14.27
CA PHE A 194 -2.15 8.25 13.19
C PHE A 194 -0.99 9.13 13.68
N PHE A 195 -1.14 9.80 14.82
CA PHE A 195 -0.04 10.55 15.43
C PHE A 195 1.14 9.65 15.81
N GLY A 196 0.88 8.42 16.27
CA GLY A 196 1.92 7.42 16.48
C GLY A 196 2.66 7.05 15.20
N VAL A 197 1.95 6.95 14.07
CA VAL A 197 2.54 6.73 12.73
C VAL A 197 3.42 7.90 12.31
N MET A 198 2.96 9.14 12.52
CA MET A 198 3.78 10.32 12.26
C MET A 198 5.08 10.31 13.07
N ALA A 199 4.99 9.98 14.36
CA ALA A 199 6.15 9.91 15.25
C ALA A 199 7.15 8.81 14.84
N SER A 200 6.68 7.63 14.41
CA SER A 200 7.56 6.54 13.96
C SER A 200 8.34 6.89 12.69
N HIS A 201 7.82 7.81 11.88
CA HIS A 201 8.47 8.37 10.69
C HIS A 201 9.13 9.74 10.92
N GLN A 202 9.20 10.22 12.18
CA GLN A 202 9.77 11.52 12.56
C GLN A 202 9.15 12.71 11.81
N LEU A 203 7.85 12.62 11.49
CA LEU A 203 7.11 13.65 10.79
C LEU A 203 6.40 14.57 11.77
N LYS A 204 6.59 15.89 11.59
CA LYS A 204 5.91 16.92 12.39
C LYS A 204 4.47 17.20 11.95
N SER A 205 4.13 16.79 10.74
CA SER A 205 2.79 17.00 10.18
C SER A 205 2.38 15.84 9.27
N GLY A 206 1.09 15.55 9.27
CA GLY A 206 0.45 14.55 8.40
C GLY A 206 -0.94 15.01 7.98
N THR A 207 -1.54 14.34 7.01
CA THR A 207 -2.93 14.60 6.61
C THR A 207 -3.79 13.36 6.86
N TYR A 208 -4.94 13.55 7.47
CA TYR A 208 -5.92 12.49 7.67
C TYR A 208 -7.19 12.84 6.91
N VAL A 209 -7.53 12.04 5.92
CA VAL A 209 -8.67 12.27 5.04
C VAL A 209 -9.76 11.25 5.36
N THR A 210 -11.00 11.69 5.50
CA THR A 210 -12.15 10.78 5.64
C THR A 210 -13.31 11.18 4.74
N SER A 211 -14.07 10.19 4.28
CA SER A 211 -15.36 10.40 3.59
C SER A 211 -16.48 10.80 4.57
N SER A 212 -16.27 10.65 5.88
CA SER A 212 -17.22 11.01 6.93
C SER A 212 -16.84 12.35 7.58
N THR A 213 -17.14 12.51 8.87
CA THR A 213 -16.81 13.68 9.70
C THR A 213 -15.83 13.30 10.82
N PHE A 214 -15.31 14.30 11.53
CA PHE A 214 -14.55 14.11 12.77
C PHE A 214 -15.39 14.46 13.99
N SER A 215 -15.15 13.77 15.11
CA SER A 215 -15.65 14.27 16.40
C SER A 215 -14.92 15.55 16.81
N ALA A 216 -15.53 16.36 17.68
CA ALA A 216 -14.92 17.58 18.19
C ALA A 216 -13.57 17.30 18.87
N GLU A 217 -13.47 16.21 19.64
CA GLU A 217 -12.22 15.77 20.28
C GLU A 217 -11.16 15.37 19.25
N ALA A 218 -11.54 14.67 18.18
CA ALA A 218 -10.64 14.29 17.11
C ALA A 218 -10.07 15.52 16.40
N ALA A 219 -10.93 16.48 16.05
CA ALA A 219 -10.53 17.73 15.40
C ALA A 219 -9.61 18.57 16.30
N ALA A 220 -9.92 18.68 17.59
CA ALA A 220 -9.08 19.39 18.57
C ALA A 220 -7.71 18.72 18.72
N PHE A 221 -7.68 17.40 18.85
CA PHE A 221 -6.43 16.65 18.92
C PHE A 221 -5.61 16.81 17.64
N ALA A 222 -6.24 16.72 16.47
CA ALA A 222 -5.57 16.86 15.19
C ALA A 222 -4.87 18.21 15.07
N LYS A 223 -5.60 19.30 15.36
CA LYS A 223 -5.07 20.67 15.36
C LYS A 223 -3.88 20.84 16.31
N ALA A 224 -3.95 20.29 17.52
CA ALA A 224 -2.89 20.40 18.52
C ALA A 224 -1.62 19.63 18.14
N ASN A 225 -1.72 18.62 17.26
CA ASN A 225 -0.64 17.68 16.97
C ASN A 225 -0.17 17.71 15.50
N GLY A 226 -0.44 18.81 14.78
CA GLY A 226 0.04 18.97 13.39
C GLY A 226 -0.63 18.03 12.38
N ILE A 227 -1.80 17.49 12.69
CA ILE A 227 -2.59 16.68 11.76
C ILE A 227 -3.57 17.59 11.02
N HIS A 228 -3.45 17.63 9.70
CA HIS A 228 -4.44 18.26 8.84
C HIS A 228 -5.63 17.29 8.66
N ALA A 229 -6.69 17.51 9.43
CA ALA A 229 -7.92 16.74 9.36
C ALA A 229 -8.80 17.26 8.20
N GLN A 230 -9.09 16.39 7.23
CA GLN A 230 -9.83 16.72 6.03
C GLN A 230 -11.05 15.79 5.89
N ASP A 231 -12.23 16.31 6.21
CA ASP A 231 -13.47 15.54 6.15
C ASP A 231 -14.09 15.55 4.75
N GLY A 232 -15.22 14.85 4.58
CA GLY A 232 -15.88 14.73 3.28
C GLY A 232 -16.28 16.10 2.70
N ALA A 233 -16.72 17.04 3.53
CA ALA A 233 -17.11 18.38 3.10
C ALA A 233 -15.89 19.21 2.67
N ALA A 234 -14.80 19.18 3.43
CA ALA A 234 -13.54 19.83 3.09
C ALA A 234 -12.92 19.24 1.81
N LEU A 235 -12.99 17.92 1.64
CA LEU A 235 -12.54 17.24 0.42
C LEU A 235 -13.34 17.70 -0.81
N LEU A 236 -14.67 17.71 -0.73
CA LEU A 236 -15.53 18.20 -1.82
C LEU A 236 -15.25 19.67 -2.15
N LYS A 237 -15.01 20.51 -1.13
CA LYS A 237 -14.62 21.92 -1.33
C LYS A 237 -13.31 22.03 -2.11
N LEU A 238 -12.30 21.21 -1.79
CA LEU A 238 -11.02 21.19 -2.51
C LEU A 238 -11.17 20.71 -3.96
N ILE A 239 -12.07 19.75 -4.20
CA ILE A 239 -12.38 19.30 -5.56
C ILE A 239 -13.10 20.40 -6.35
N GLY A 240 -14.05 21.09 -5.73
CA GLY A 240 -14.78 22.21 -6.36
C GLY A 240 -13.91 23.41 -6.75
N GLN A 241 -12.71 23.52 -6.17
CA GLN A 241 -11.70 24.53 -6.54
C GLN A 241 -10.87 24.15 -7.78
N ARG A 242 -11.07 22.95 -8.33
CA ARG A 242 -10.37 22.48 -9.54
C ARG A 242 -11.08 22.96 -10.80
N THR A 243 -10.32 23.02 -11.90
CA THR A 243 -10.89 23.27 -13.23
C THR A 243 -11.91 22.18 -13.60
N PRO A 244 -12.90 22.47 -14.47
CA PRO A 244 -13.88 21.46 -14.90
C PRO A 244 -13.22 20.17 -15.42
N GLU A 245 -12.12 20.29 -16.17
CA GLU A 245 -11.37 19.17 -16.72
C GLU A 245 -10.73 18.32 -15.61
N GLN A 246 -10.15 18.98 -14.60
CA GLN A 246 -9.59 18.30 -13.43
C GLN A 246 -10.66 17.61 -12.59
N GLN A 247 -11.83 18.24 -12.42
CA GLN A 247 -12.96 17.64 -11.70
C GLN A 247 -13.46 16.38 -12.44
N ALA A 248 -13.61 16.45 -13.76
CA ALA A 248 -14.01 15.30 -14.58
C ALA A 248 -12.99 14.16 -14.52
N ALA A 249 -11.69 14.48 -14.55
CA ALA A 249 -10.62 13.48 -14.40
C ALA A 249 -10.66 12.77 -13.04
N LEU A 250 -10.90 13.51 -11.94
CA LEU A 250 -11.06 12.92 -10.62
C LEU A 250 -12.31 12.01 -10.57
N LEU A 251 -13.39 12.40 -11.24
CA LEU A 251 -14.64 11.66 -11.24
C LEU A 251 -14.48 10.34 -12.00
N ALA A 252 -13.73 10.36 -13.11
CA ALA A 252 -13.33 9.17 -13.85
C ALA A 252 -12.49 8.21 -12.98
N VAL A 253 -11.57 8.72 -12.14
CA VAL A 253 -10.82 7.90 -11.17
C VAL A 253 -11.74 7.29 -10.11
N ALA A 254 -12.68 8.07 -9.58
CA ALA A 254 -13.61 7.61 -8.55
C ALA A 254 -14.49 6.45 -9.05
N TYR A 255 -14.99 6.55 -10.29
CA TYR A 255 -15.84 5.54 -10.90
C TYR A 255 -15.11 4.50 -11.75
N GLU A 256 -13.77 4.42 -11.66
CA GLU A 256 -13.00 3.49 -12.46
C GLU A 256 -13.34 2.02 -12.12
N GLY A 257 -13.75 1.29 -13.15
CA GLY A 257 -14.00 -0.14 -13.11
C GLY A 257 -15.03 -0.52 -12.06
N GLU A 258 -14.64 -1.45 -11.21
CA GLU A 258 -15.49 -2.06 -10.20
C GLU A 258 -15.63 -1.18 -8.94
N TYR A 259 -16.09 0.07 -9.08
CA TYR A 259 -16.01 1.12 -8.05
C TYR A 259 -16.88 0.90 -6.80
N TRP A 260 -18.09 0.38 -6.93
CA TRP A 260 -19.03 0.08 -5.85
C TRP A 260 -18.76 -1.21 -5.04
N ARG A 261 -17.92 -2.11 -5.54
CA ARG A 261 -17.71 -3.46 -5.01
C ARG A 261 -16.46 -3.44 -4.15
N PRO A 262 -16.58 -3.66 -2.84
CA PRO A 262 -15.45 -3.53 -1.93
C PRO A 262 -14.30 -4.45 -2.29
N THR A 263 -13.09 -3.96 -2.08
CA THR A 263 -11.88 -4.78 -2.19
C THR A 263 -11.49 -5.36 -0.83
N CYS A 264 -11.02 -6.61 -0.77
CA CYS A 264 -10.56 -7.18 0.49
C CYS A 264 -9.26 -6.50 0.95
N ALA A 265 -9.27 -5.84 2.11
CA ALA A 265 -8.09 -5.16 2.66
C ALA A 265 -6.89 -6.10 2.88
N SER A 266 -7.13 -7.39 3.14
CA SER A 266 -6.06 -8.37 3.43
C SER A 266 -5.39 -8.95 2.19
N CYS A 267 -6.12 -9.16 1.09
CA CYS A 267 -5.58 -9.87 -0.09
C CYS A 267 -5.79 -9.16 -1.43
N GLY A 268 -6.57 -8.07 -1.46
CA GLY A 268 -6.76 -7.28 -2.68
C GLY A 268 -7.77 -7.80 -3.69
N THR A 269 -8.29 -9.00 -3.49
CA THR A 269 -9.36 -9.51 -4.36
C THR A 269 -10.66 -8.81 -4.02
N LYS A 270 -11.45 -8.49 -5.05
CA LYS A 270 -12.79 -7.98 -4.88
C LYS A 270 -13.66 -8.96 -4.08
N MET A 271 -14.49 -8.40 -3.22
CA MET A 271 -15.32 -9.18 -2.31
C MET A 271 -16.58 -9.68 -3.03
N VAL A 272 -17.10 -10.80 -2.54
CA VAL A 272 -18.35 -11.41 -3.02
C VAL A 272 -19.41 -11.28 -1.95
N GLU A 273 -20.66 -11.13 -2.39
CA GLU A 273 -21.80 -11.11 -1.50
C GLU A 273 -22.02 -12.51 -0.91
N LYS A 274 -22.21 -12.57 0.42
CA LYS A 274 -22.49 -13.81 1.15
C LYS A 274 -23.72 -13.61 2.03
N PRO A 275 -24.59 -14.63 2.15
CA PRO A 275 -25.71 -14.58 3.07
C PRO A 275 -25.22 -14.54 4.52
N SER A 276 -25.86 -13.74 5.36
CA SER A 276 -25.64 -13.71 6.80
C SER A 276 -26.50 -14.76 7.47
N SER A 277 -25.90 -15.64 8.29
CA SER A 277 -26.67 -16.59 9.10
C SER A 277 -27.33 -15.96 10.32
N LYS A 278 -26.89 -14.76 10.72
CA LYS A 278 -27.36 -14.10 11.95
C LYS A 278 -28.53 -13.14 11.72
N ASN A 279 -28.70 -12.63 10.50
CA ASN A 279 -29.73 -11.66 10.13
C ASN A 279 -30.19 -11.94 8.70
N ASP A 280 -31.42 -11.56 8.37
CA ASP A 280 -32.02 -11.70 7.03
C ASP A 280 -31.41 -10.72 6.00
N GLY A 281 -30.11 -10.83 5.78
CA GLY A 281 -29.34 -9.91 4.94
C GLY A 281 -28.03 -10.51 4.48
N SER A 282 -27.27 -9.73 3.72
CA SER A 282 -26.00 -10.15 3.17
C SER A 282 -24.84 -9.27 3.62
N PHE A 283 -23.63 -9.78 3.46
CA PHE A 283 -22.40 -9.04 3.73
C PHE A 283 -21.37 -9.32 2.63
N TRP A 284 -20.41 -8.41 2.49
CA TRP A 284 -19.26 -8.63 1.63
C TRP A 284 -18.23 -9.50 2.34
N GLY A 285 -17.93 -10.65 1.75
CA GLY A 285 -16.90 -11.58 2.21
C GLY A 285 -15.77 -11.73 1.18
N CYS A 286 -14.58 -12.10 1.65
CA CYS A 286 -13.47 -12.37 0.73
C CYS A 286 -13.79 -13.59 -0.16
N ALA A 287 -13.56 -13.45 -1.47
CA ALA A 287 -13.69 -14.53 -2.44
C ALA A 287 -12.72 -15.69 -2.17
N ASN A 288 -11.53 -15.38 -1.61
CA ASN A 288 -10.50 -16.36 -1.29
C ASN A 288 -10.67 -17.03 0.08
N TYR A 289 -11.79 -16.83 0.78
CA TYR A 289 -12.07 -17.52 2.04
C TYR A 289 -12.18 -19.05 1.80
N PRO A 290 -11.63 -19.92 2.68
CA PRO A 290 -11.03 -19.64 4.00
C PRO A 290 -9.53 -19.28 3.99
N LYS A 291 -8.86 -19.32 2.83
CA LYS A 291 -7.42 -19.01 2.71
C LYS A 291 -7.11 -17.56 3.09
N CYS A 292 -8.03 -16.64 2.82
CA CYS A 292 -7.99 -15.27 3.32
C CYS A 292 -9.13 -15.05 4.31
N LYS A 293 -8.78 -14.74 5.56
CA LYS A 293 -9.71 -14.41 6.66
C LYS A 293 -9.92 -12.90 6.81
N GLY A 294 -9.88 -12.16 5.69
CA GLY A 294 -10.08 -10.71 5.69
C GLY A 294 -11.43 -10.33 6.32
N ARG A 295 -11.45 -9.15 6.96
CA ARG A 295 -12.65 -8.62 7.64
C ARG A 295 -13.84 -8.55 6.66
N THR A 296 -15.01 -8.92 7.15
CA THR A 296 -16.27 -8.78 6.41
C THR A 296 -16.79 -7.34 6.49
N ILE A 297 -17.49 -6.90 5.45
CA ILE A 297 -18.09 -5.55 5.41
C ILE A 297 -19.60 -5.73 5.34
N PRO A 298 -20.38 -5.16 6.29
CA PRO A 298 -21.83 -5.16 6.21
C PRO A 298 -22.28 -4.50 4.91
N LYS A 299 -23.25 -5.10 4.20
CA LYS A 299 -23.94 -4.38 3.13
C LYS A 299 -24.91 -3.42 3.82
N SER A 300 -24.88 -2.13 3.46
CA SER A 300 -25.91 -1.21 3.94
C SER A 300 -27.27 -1.79 3.54
N ARG A 301 -28.19 -1.91 4.50
CA ARG A 301 -29.60 -2.09 4.13
C ARG A 301 -29.94 -0.86 3.32
N ALA A 302 -30.30 -1.02 2.05
CA ALA A 302 -30.99 0.05 1.36
C ALA A 302 -32.16 0.41 2.28
N SER A 303 -32.17 1.62 2.84
CA SER A 303 -33.31 2.09 3.60
C SER A 303 -34.50 1.97 2.66
N ALA A 304 -35.36 0.97 2.90
CA ALA A 304 -36.66 0.91 2.27
C ALA A 304 -37.36 2.20 2.69
N THR A 305 -37.35 3.17 1.78
CA THR A 305 -38.08 4.40 1.92
C THR A 305 -39.55 4.01 1.81
N VAL A 306 -40.29 4.15 2.91
CA VAL A 306 -41.74 4.37 2.90
C VAL A 306 -41.95 5.86 3.04
#